data_AF-A0A167UQG4-F1
#
_entry.id   AF-A0A167UQG4-F1
#
_cell.length_a   1.000
_cell.length_b   1.000
_cell.length_c   1.000
_cell.angle_alpha   90.00
_cell.angle_beta   90.00
_cell.angle_gamma   90.00
#
_symmetry.space_group_name_H-M   'P 1'
#
loop_
_entity.id
_entity.type
_entity.pdbx_description
1 polymer ?
#
loop_
_entity_poly.entity_id
_entity_poly.type
_entity_poly.pdbx_seq_one_letter_code
_entity_poly.pdbx_strand_id
1 'polypeptide(L)'
;MAFSLNLFSTARATSALRSPATMLRLFSFTRPAHAAPPFIDGRGGSKPRSKRLLAARDPKIKILDKALYKLKFVPPPLRMGRNRYLRHWTIHRAWLLFRRQNRERRERELMQQYQSMHNACEELRHTAGPGLRDLGYLYRVAMEKKGVWRHGGIPIEYARPQTETPAREPWNHDWKP
;
A
#
# COMPACT_ATOMS: atom_id res chain seq x y z
N MET A 1 -13.53 -60.12 20.41
CA MET A 1 -14.28 -58.96 20.94
C MET A 1 -14.14 -57.82 19.94
N ALA A 2 -15.12 -57.70 19.04
CA ALA A 2 -15.18 -56.66 18.02
C ALA A 2 -16.33 -55.72 18.39
N PHE A 3 -16.02 -54.47 18.70
CA PHE A 3 -17.04 -53.42 18.85
C PHE A 3 -16.97 -52.51 17.64
N SER A 4 -17.87 -52.79 16.71
CA SER A 4 -18.24 -51.95 15.59
C SER A 4 -19.35 -51.02 16.06
N LEU A 5 -19.12 -49.71 15.99
CA LEU A 5 -20.15 -48.68 16.11
C LEU A 5 -19.83 -47.55 15.12
N ASN A 6 -20.23 -47.74 13.87
CA ASN A 6 -20.41 -46.64 12.92
C ASN A 6 -21.91 -46.33 12.84
N LEU A 7 -22.34 -45.32 13.60
CA LEU A 7 -23.60 -44.58 13.38
C LEU A 7 -23.27 -43.21 12.78
N PHE A 8 -24.31 -42.57 12.21
CA PHE A 8 -24.35 -41.38 11.33
C PHE A 8 -24.24 -41.76 9.85
N SER A 9 -25.32 -42.08 9.13
CA SER A 9 -26.61 -41.39 8.92
C SER A 9 -26.49 -39.97 8.38
N THR A 10 -26.70 -39.89 7.05
CA THR A 10 -27.46 -38.86 6.31
C THR A 10 -27.17 -37.37 6.57
N ALA A 11 -26.46 -36.74 5.64
CA ALA A 11 -26.98 -35.58 4.92
C ALA A 11 -26.08 -35.27 3.71
N ARG A 12 -26.57 -35.62 2.51
CA ARG A 12 -26.02 -35.11 1.26
C ARG A 12 -26.44 -33.64 1.16
N ALA A 13 -25.61 -32.74 1.68
CA ALA A 13 -25.80 -31.32 1.45
C ALA A 13 -25.49 -31.04 -0.03
N THR A 14 -26.54 -30.79 -0.81
CA THR A 14 -26.45 -30.12 -2.09
C THR A 14 -25.96 -28.70 -1.83
N SER A 15 -24.64 -28.50 -1.86
CA SER A 15 -24.09 -27.16 -1.96
C SER A 15 -24.47 -26.62 -3.33
N ALA A 16 -25.55 -25.83 -3.34
CA ALA A 16 -25.89 -24.98 -4.47
C ALA A 16 -24.61 -24.25 -4.91
N LEU A 17 -24.24 -24.48 -6.17
CA LEU A 17 -23.21 -23.71 -6.89
C LEU A 17 -23.64 -22.24 -6.86
N ARG A 18 -23.27 -21.54 -5.79
CA ARG A 18 -23.39 -20.10 -5.71
C ARG A 18 -22.26 -19.56 -6.57
N SER A 19 -22.58 -19.43 -7.86
CA SER A 19 -21.82 -18.65 -8.82
C SER A 19 -21.34 -17.38 -8.11
N PRO A 20 -20.03 -17.11 -8.02
CA PRO A 20 -19.61 -15.77 -7.64
C PRO A 20 -20.13 -14.90 -8.77
N ALA A 21 -21.24 -14.20 -8.51
CA ALA A 21 -21.73 -13.15 -9.37
C ALA A 21 -20.52 -12.26 -9.62
N THR A 22 -19.98 -12.37 -10.83
CA THR A 22 -18.94 -11.50 -11.34
C THR A 22 -19.50 -10.11 -11.17
N MET A 23 -19.13 -9.45 -10.09
CA MET A 23 -19.20 -8.01 -9.96
C MET A 23 -18.20 -7.49 -10.98
N LEU A 24 -18.60 -7.55 -12.25
CA LEU A 24 -18.18 -6.60 -13.25
C LEU A 24 -18.52 -5.27 -12.59
N ARG A 25 -17.51 -4.63 -12.00
CA ARG A 25 -17.52 -3.18 -11.91
C ARG A 25 -17.65 -2.74 -13.35
N LEU A 26 -18.88 -2.52 -13.79
CA LEU A 26 -19.14 -1.68 -14.94
C LEU A 26 -18.42 -0.38 -14.58
N PHE A 27 -17.28 -0.16 -15.23
CA PHE A 27 -16.76 1.18 -15.34
C PHE A 27 -17.89 1.98 -15.97
N SER A 28 -18.53 2.81 -15.15
CA SER A 28 -19.48 3.80 -15.61
C SER A 28 -18.73 4.68 -16.61
N PHE A 29 -18.81 4.33 -17.89
CA PHE A 29 -18.54 5.28 -18.96
C PHE A 29 -19.69 6.27 -18.94
N THR A 30 -19.63 7.22 -18.01
CA THR A 30 -20.32 8.48 -18.23
C THR A 30 -19.68 9.06 -19.50
N ARG A 31 -20.41 8.97 -20.61
CA ARG A 31 -20.09 9.80 -21.78
C ARG A 31 -19.97 11.23 -21.25
N PRO A 32 -18.86 11.94 -21.47
CA PRO A 32 -18.87 13.36 -21.20
C PRO A 32 -19.93 13.97 -22.11
N ALA A 33 -21.04 14.40 -21.53
CA ALA A 33 -21.96 15.28 -22.21
C ALA A 33 -21.13 16.50 -22.61
N HIS A 34 -20.85 16.65 -23.90
CA HIS A 34 -20.33 17.89 -24.43
C HIS A 34 -21.39 18.95 -24.12
N ALA A 35 -21.14 19.76 -23.08
CA ALA A 35 -21.90 20.95 -22.80
C ALA A 35 -21.72 21.87 -24.01
N ALA A 36 -22.72 21.90 -24.90
CA ALA A 36 -22.83 22.95 -25.89
C ALA A 36 -22.97 24.28 -25.12
N PRO A 37 -22.13 25.30 -25.40
CA PRO A 37 -22.27 26.58 -24.74
C PRO A 37 -23.63 27.22 -25.12
N PRO A 38 -24.27 27.95 -24.19
CA PRO A 38 -25.53 28.62 -24.49
C PRO A 38 -25.34 29.64 -25.61
N PHE A 39 -26.22 29.56 -26.62
CA PHE A 39 -26.32 30.55 -27.69
C PHE A 39 -26.85 31.86 -27.09
N ILE A 40 -25.96 32.84 -26.89
CA ILE A 40 -26.30 34.20 -26.49
C ILE A 40 -26.18 35.07 -27.74
N ASP A 41 -27.32 35.52 -28.25
CA ASP A 41 -27.39 36.50 -29.32
C ASP A 41 -26.99 37.88 -28.77
N GLY A 42 -25.90 38.45 -29.30
CA GLY A 42 -25.33 39.70 -28.78
C GLY A 42 -24.38 40.34 -29.79
N ARG A 43 -24.93 41.24 -30.60
CA ARG A 43 -24.18 42.18 -31.45
C ARG A 43 -23.40 43.14 -30.54
N GLY A 44 -22.10 43.27 -30.76
CA GLY A 44 -21.26 44.24 -30.05
C GLY A 44 -19.79 43.82 -30.06
N GLY A 45 -19.00 44.41 -30.95
CA GLY A 45 -17.61 44.04 -31.18
C GLY A 45 -16.71 44.24 -29.95
N SER A 46 -16.14 43.14 -29.46
CA SER A 46 -14.77 43.11 -28.94
C SER A 46 -14.23 41.66 -28.94
N LYS A 47 -13.48 41.29 -29.97
CA LYS A 47 -12.62 40.09 -29.95
C LYS A 47 -11.20 40.52 -29.53
N PRO A 48 -10.43 39.73 -28.78
CA PRO A 48 -10.78 38.88 -27.64
C PRO A 48 -9.72 39.01 -26.50
N ARG A 49 -10.12 39.42 -25.29
CA ARG A 49 -9.22 39.54 -24.12
C ARG A 49 -8.54 38.19 -23.75
N SER A 50 -9.19 37.07 -24.06
CA SER A 50 -8.68 35.69 -23.89
C SER A 50 -7.46 35.34 -24.75
N LYS A 51 -7.39 35.77 -26.02
CA LYS A 51 -6.19 35.52 -26.85
C LYS A 51 -4.99 36.34 -26.41
N ARG A 52 -5.22 37.51 -25.80
CA ARG A 52 -4.14 38.35 -25.23
C ARG A 52 -3.55 37.73 -23.96
N LEU A 53 -4.37 37.10 -23.11
CA LEU A 53 -3.92 36.33 -21.94
C LEU A 53 -3.15 35.04 -22.32
N LEU A 54 -3.57 34.34 -23.38
CA LEU A 54 -2.83 33.19 -23.93
C LEU A 54 -1.53 33.61 -24.65
N ALA A 55 -1.51 34.79 -25.29
CA ALA A 55 -0.31 35.37 -25.86
C ALA A 55 0.68 35.84 -24.79
N ALA A 56 0.17 36.43 -23.70
CA ALA A 56 0.93 36.87 -22.52
C ALA A 56 1.36 35.73 -21.58
N ARG A 57 0.92 34.49 -21.82
CA ARG A 57 1.36 33.35 -21.03
C ARG A 57 2.81 33.04 -21.37
N ASP A 58 3.65 33.03 -20.34
CA ASP A 58 5.09 32.83 -20.45
C ASP A 58 5.40 31.60 -21.32
N PRO A 59 6.42 31.70 -22.19
CA PRO A 59 6.82 30.58 -23.04
C PRO A 59 7.24 29.36 -22.20
N LYS A 60 7.80 29.58 -21.01
CA LYS A 60 8.12 28.52 -20.04
C LYS A 60 6.88 27.76 -19.60
N ILE A 61 5.80 28.48 -19.27
CA ILE A 61 4.54 27.85 -18.86
C ILE A 61 3.91 27.08 -20.05
N LYS A 62 4.03 27.59 -21.28
CA LYS A 62 3.60 26.85 -22.48
C LYS A 62 4.41 25.58 -22.73
N ILE A 63 5.72 25.60 -22.48
CA ILE A 63 6.58 24.42 -22.58
C ILE A 63 6.23 23.41 -21.50
N LEU A 64 5.99 23.87 -20.26
CA LEU A 64 5.55 23.02 -19.14
C LEU A 64 4.18 22.39 -19.43
N ASP A 65 3.20 23.18 -19.85
CA ASP A 65 1.90 22.66 -20.30
C ASP A 65 2.05 21.65 -21.43
N LYS A 66 2.89 21.99 -22.42
CA LYS A 66 3.19 21.10 -23.53
C LYS A 66 3.95 19.87 -23.07
N ALA A 67 4.69 19.88 -21.95
CA ALA A 67 5.42 18.73 -21.41
C ALA A 67 4.52 17.83 -20.57
N LEU A 68 3.62 18.41 -19.77
CA LEU A 68 2.71 17.71 -18.87
C LEU A 68 1.53 17.09 -19.63
N TYR A 69 0.93 17.80 -20.59
CA TYR A 69 -0.30 17.36 -21.27
C TYR A 69 -0.06 16.68 -22.62
N LYS A 70 1.05 15.96 -22.75
CA LYS A 70 1.46 15.19 -23.94
C LYS A 70 0.66 13.90 -24.15
N LEU A 71 -0.67 13.97 -24.21
CA LEU A 71 -1.51 12.85 -24.63
C LEU A 71 -1.12 12.33 -26.04
N LYS A 72 -0.52 13.19 -26.87
CA LYS A 72 -0.03 12.85 -28.22
C LYS A 72 1.24 11.99 -28.26
N PHE A 73 2.00 11.89 -27.15
CA PHE A 73 3.24 11.11 -27.09
C PHE A 73 3.10 9.80 -26.29
N VAL A 74 1.89 9.49 -25.80
CA VAL A 74 1.65 8.19 -25.19
C VAL A 74 1.60 7.16 -26.32
N PRO A 75 2.49 6.15 -26.33
CA PRO A 75 2.44 5.11 -27.33
C PRO A 75 1.09 4.36 -27.26
N PRO A 76 0.57 3.83 -28.39
CA PRO A 76 -0.66 3.07 -28.38
C PRO A 76 -0.55 1.86 -27.44
N PRO A 77 -1.67 1.35 -26.91
CA PRO A 77 -1.67 0.20 -26.02
C PRO A 77 -1.03 -1.02 -26.70
N LEU A 78 -0.24 -1.76 -25.92
CA LEU A 78 0.55 -2.87 -26.43
C LEU A 78 -0.34 -4.02 -26.91
N ARG A 79 -0.23 -4.35 -28.19
CA ARG A 79 -0.88 -5.52 -28.81
C ARG A 79 0.06 -6.71 -28.78
N MET A 80 -0.31 -7.77 -28.06
CA MET A 80 0.50 -8.98 -27.96
C MET A 80 -0.16 -10.12 -28.74
N GLY A 81 0.65 -10.91 -29.47
CA GLY A 81 0.19 -12.20 -29.99
C GLY A 81 -0.01 -13.24 -28.88
N ARG A 82 -0.69 -14.35 -29.19
CA ARG A 82 -1.11 -15.36 -28.20
C ARG A 82 0.04 -15.91 -27.33
N ASN A 83 1.13 -16.38 -27.95
CA ASN A 83 2.27 -16.96 -27.20
C ASN A 83 2.95 -15.91 -26.28
N ARG A 84 3.05 -14.65 -26.72
CA ARG A 84 3.59 -13.56 -25.90
C ARG A 84 2.65 -13.24 -24.73
N TYR A 85 1.34 -13.19 -24.98
CA TYR A 85 0.34 -12.95 -23.94
C TYR A 85 0.37 -14.05 -22.86
N LEU A 86 0.45 -15.32 -23.24
CA LEU A 86 0.52 -16.42 -22.28
C LEU A 86 1.80 -16.39 -21.41
N ARG A 87 2.96 -16.07 -22.00
CA ARG A 87 4.20 -15.84 -21.24
C ARG A 87 4.07 -14.67 -20.28
N HIS A 88 3.49 -13.56 -20.73
CA HIS A 88 3.25 -12.41 -19.88
C HIS A 88 2.29 -12.74 -18.72
N TRP A 89 1.21 -13.46 -19.01
CA TRP A 89 0.22 -13.87 -18.01
C TRP A 89 0.83 -14.76 -16.94
N THR A 90 1.62 -15.77 -17.33
CA THR A 90 2.29 -16.67 -16.38
C THR A 90 3.28 -15.92 -15.48
N ILE A 91 4.12 -15.05 -16.03
CA ILE A 91 5.04 -14.20 -15.26
C ILE A 91 4.26 -13.30 -14.29
N HIS A 92 3.20 -12.65 -14.76
CA HIS A 92 2.38 -11.76 -13.93
C HIS A 92 1.72 -12.52 -12.76
N ARG A 93 1.17 -13.72 -13.02
CA ARG A 93 0.57 -14.56 -11.97
C ARG A 93 1.61 -15.05 -10.97
N ALA A 94 2.78 -15.48 -11.43
CA ALA A 94 3.89 -15.88 -10.56
C ALA A 94 4.33 -14.73 -9.65
N TRP A 95 4.44 -13.51 -10.20
CA TRP A 95 4.76 -12.31 -9.43
C TRP A 95 3.70 -11.98 -8.36
N LEU A 96 2.42 -12.06 -8.71
CA LEU A 96 1.34 -11.86 -7.74
C LEU A 96 1.36 -12.90 -6.62
N LEU A 97 1.66 -14.16 -6.95
CA LEU A 97 1.80 -15.22 -5.96
C LEU A 97 2.98 -14.95 -5.03
N PHE A 98 4.14 -14.61 -5.58
CA PHE A 98 5.34 -14.25 -4.82
C PHE A 98 5.09 -13.06 -3.88
N ARG A 99 4.42 -12.00 -4.37
CA ARG A 99 4.04 -10.85 -3.53
C ARG A 99 3.13 -11.24 -2.37
N ARG A 100 2.15 -12.13 -2.62
CA ARG A 100 1.26 -12.64 -1.58
C ARG A 100 2.07 -13.41 -0.53
N GLN A 101 2.95 -14.32 -0.96
CA GLN A 101 3.81 -15.09 -0.07
C GLN A 101 4.71 -14.20 0.78
N ASN A 102 5.33 -13.17 0.20
CA ASN A 102 6.17 -12.22 0.95
C ASN A 102 5.37 -11.42 1.97
N ARG A 103 4.15 -11.00 1.63
CA ARG A 103 3.27 -10.31 2.57
C ARG A 103 2.89 -11.23 3.73
N GLU A 104 2.44 -12.45 3.44
CA GLU A 104 2.08 -13.42 4.47
C GLU A 104 3.29 -13.78 5.35
N ARG A 105 4.50 -13.88 4.78
CA ARG A 105 5.74 -14.09 5.55
C ARG A 105 5.98 -12.94 6.52
N ARG A 106 5.94 -11.69 6.05
CA ARG A 106 6.10 -10.50 6.89
C ARG A 106 5.03 -10.42 7.98
N GLU A 107 3.78 -10.72 7.66
CA GLU A 107 2.67 -10.74 8.64
C GLU A 107 2.88 -11.81 9.71
N ARG A 108 3.36 -13.00 9.34
CA ARG A 108 3.72 -14.06 10.30
C ARG A 108 4.89 -13.65 11.20
N GLU A 109 5.93 -13.06 10.65
CA GLU A 109 7.09 -12.56 11.42
C GLU A 109 6.66 -11.48 12.43
N LEU A 110 5.84 -10.52 12.01
CA LEU A 110 5.29 -9.49 12.90
C LEU A 110 4.40 -10.10 14.00
N MET A 111 3.60 -11.12 13.66
CA MET A 111 2.78 -11.84 14.63
C MET A 111 3.63 -12.58 15.66
N GLN A 112 4.72 -13.23 15.23
CA GLN A 112 5.66 -13.91 16.12
C GLN A 112 6.35 -12.92 17.06
N GLN A 113 6.83 -11.78 16.54
CA GLN A 113 7.41 -10.71 17.37
C GLN A 113 6.41 -10.21 18.41
N TYR A 114 5.16 -9.95 17.99
CA TYR A 114 4.09 -9.54 18.89
C TYR A 114 3.81 -10.59 19.98
N GLN A 115 3.69 -11.86 19.62
CA GLN A 115 3.46 -12.94 20.57
C GLN A 115 4.63 -13.07 21.57
N SER A 116 5.87 -13.00 21.09
CA SER A 116 7.06 -13.02 21.94
C SER A 116 7.07 -11.85 22.92
N MET A 117 6.77 -10.64 22.45
CA MET A 117 6.67 -9.45 23.30
C MET A 117 5.53 -9.57 24.32
N HIS A 118 4.38 -10.08 23.90
CA HIS A 118 3.21 -10.27 24.76
C HIS A 118 3.52 -11.25 25.89
N ASN A 119 4.06 -12.42 25.57
CA ASN A 119 4.43 -13.43 26.57
C ASN A 119 5.44 -12.86 27.58
N ALA A 120 6.47 -12.16 27.11
CA ALA A 120 7.45 -11.52 28.00
C ALA A 120 6.80 -10.46 28.92
N CYS A 121 5.83 -9.70 28.43
CA CYS A 121 5.10 -8.72 29.23
C CYS A 121 4.16 -9.36 30.24
N GLU A 122 3.52 -10.48 29.92
CA GLU A 122 2.68 -11.23 30.86
C GLU A 122 3.53 -11.82 32.00
N GLU A 123 4.68 -12.40 31.70
CA GLU A 123 5.63 -12.83 32.74
C GLU A 123 6.04 -11.65 33.63
N LEU A 124 6.41 -10.51 33.02
CA LEU A 124 6.81 -9.30 33.77
C LEU A 124 5.69 -8.77 34.70
N ARG A 125 4.42 -9.00 34.34
CA ARG A 125 3.27 -8.60 35.14
C ARG A 125 3.15 -9.42 36.43
N HIS A 126 3.53 -10.69 36.37
CA HIS A 126 3.51 -11.61 37.52
C HIS A 126 4.82 -11.64 38.31
N THR A 127 5.91 -11.10 37.76
CA THR A 127 7.18 -10.98 38.49
C THR A 127 7.13 -9.93 39.60
N ALA A 128 7.72 -10.26 40.75
CA ALA A 128 8.09 -9.27 41.77
C ALA A 128 9.36 -8.55 41.32
N GLY A 129 9.39 -7.22 41.45
CA GLY A 129 10.54 -6.42 41.04
C GLY A 129 11.77 -6.70 41.92
N PRO A 130 12.99 -6.33 41.48
CA PRO A 130 14.18 -6.50 42.29
C PRO A 130 14.07 -5.71 43.60
N GLY A 131 14.30 -6.38 44.73
CA GLY A 131 14.25 -5.80 46.07
C GLY A 131 12.84 -5.73 46.66
N LEU A 132 12.45 -4.56 47.17
CA LEU A 132 11.21 -4.35 47.94
C LEU A 132 10.04 -3.86 47.08
N ARG A 133 10.09 -4.04 45.76
CA ARG A 133 9.10 -3.49 44.83
C ARG A 133 7.94 -4.46 44.61
N ASP A 134 6.73 -3.91 44.57
CA ASP A 134 5.50 -4.68 44.37
C ASP A 134 5.47 -5.45 43.04
N LEU A 135 4.63 -6.50 43.02
CA LEU A 135 4.30 -7.27 41.82
C LEU A 135 3.88 -6.34 40.66
N GLY A 136 4.42 -6.60 39.46
CA GLY A 136 4.07 -5.85 38.26
C GLY A 136 4.54 -4.39 38.25
N TYR A 137 5.43 -3.97 39.17
CA TYR A 137 6.08 -2.66 39.08
C TYR A 137 6.80 -2.46 37.73
N LEU A 138 7.62 -3.43 37.32
CA LEU A 138 8.40 -3.33 36.07
C LEU A 138 7.49 -3.26 34.83
N TYR A 139 6.38 -4.00 34.83
CA TYR A 139 5.38 -3.95 33.77
C TYR A 139 4.78 -2.53 33.63
N ARG A 140 4.41 -1.89 34.74
CA ARG A 140 3.88 -0.51 34.72
C ARG A 140 4.87 0.48 34.12
N VAL A 141 6.15 0.38 34.50
CA VAL A 141 7.22 1.22 33.96
C VAL A 141 7.43 0.97 32.46
N ALA A 142 7.47 -0.30 32.03
CA ALA A 142 7.66 -0.65 30.62
C ALA A 142 6.52 -0.19 29.71
N MET A 143 5.30 -0.06 30.25
CA MET A 143 4.13 0.42 29.49
C MET A 143 4.09 1.95 29.34
N GLU A 144 4.93 2.71 30.05
CA GLU A 144 5.00 4.15 29.89
C GLU A 144 5.46 4.54 28.47
N LYS A 145 4.78 5.49 27.84
CA LYS A 145 5.10 5.97 26.48
C LYS A 145 5.84 7.32 26.49
N LYS A 146 6.68 7.54 27.50
CA LYS A 146 7.49 8.76 27.63
C LYS A 146 8.47 8.87 26.45
N GLY A 147 8.49 10.01 25.77
CA GLY A 147 9.40 10.27 24.64
C GLY A 147 9.05 9.58 23.30
N VAL A 148 8.09 8.66 23.25
CA VAL A 148 7.78 7.88 22.03
C VAL A 148 7.14 8.73 20.94
N TRP A 149 6.18 9.59 21.29
CA TRP A 149 5.37 10.36 20.32
C TRP A 149 5.91 11.77 20.02
N ARG A 150 6.95 12.20 20.73
CA ARG A 150 7.52 13.55 20.61
C ARG A 150 8.69 13.56 19.63
N HIS A 151 9.18 14.77 19.32
CA HIS A 151 10.44 14.96 18.63
C HIS A 151 11.55 14.21 19.38
N GLY A 152 12.34 13.40 18.67
CA GLY A 152 13.40 12.58 19.23
C GLY A 152 13.03 11.14 19.60
N GLY A 153 11.82 10.65 19.27
CA GLY A 153 11.44 9.26 19.57
C GLY A 153 12.26 8.19 18.81
N ILE A 154 12.63 8.47 17.55
CA ILE A 154 13.54 7.62 16.76
C ILE A 154 14.77 8.47 16.41
N PRO A 155 15.99 8.06 16.77
CA PRO A 155 17.21 8.76 16.39
C PRO A 155 17.34 8.87 14.87
N ILE A 156 17.60 10.09 14.36
CA ILE A 156 17.71 10.34 12.91
C ILE A 156 18.86 9.55 12.27
N GLU A 157 19.90 9.25 13.04
CA GLU A 157 21.04 8.45 12.60
C GLU A 157 20.65 7.00 12.26
N TYR A 158 19.67 6.44 12.97
CA TYR A 158 19.16 5.08 12.74
C TYR A 158 18.11 5.04 11.62
N ALA A 159 17.36 6.12 11.39
CA ALA A 159 16.32 6.19 10.37
C ALA A 159 16.84 6.26 8.91
N ARG A 160 18.11 5.88 8.66
CA ARG A 160 18.72 5.90 7.33
C ARG A 160 18.15 4.78 6.44
N PRO A 161 17.72 5.08 5.20
CA PRO A 161 17.23 4.07 4.28
C PRO A 161 18.39 3.20 3.77
N GLN A 162 18.06 1.97 3.36
CA GLN A 162 19.02 1.09 2.70
C GLN A 162 19.40 1.65 1.31
N THR A 163 20.67 1.50 0.95
CA THR A 163 21.24 1.93 -0.34
C THR A 163 21.70 0.71 -1.14
N GLU A 164 21.69 0.80 -2.47
CA GLU A 164 22.06 -0.31 -3.37
C GLU A 164 23.53 -0.71 -3.25
N THR A 165 24.41 0.25 -3.00
CA THR A 165 25.86 0.05 -2.80
C THR A 165 26.30 0.74 -1.53
N PRO A 166 27.21 0.14 -0.74
CA PRO A 166 27.67 0.74 0.52
C PRO A 166 28.43 2.05 0.29
N ALA A 167 28.53 2.87 1.33
CA ALA A 167 29.38 4.05 1.34
C ALA A 167 30.87 3.65 1.33
N ARG A 168 31.75 4.63 1.03
CA ARG A 168 33.22 4.44 1.10
C ARG A 168 33.66 3.94 2.47
N GLU A 169 33.05 4.48 3.52
CA GLU A 169 33.16 4.00 4.89
C GLU A 169 31.77 3.49 5.30
N PRO A 170 31.57 2.16 5.38
CA PRO A 170 30.25 1.58 5.64
C PRO A 170 29.81 1.73 7.10
N TRP A 171 30.78 1.77 8.03
CA TRP A 171 30.53 1.87 9.47
C TRP A 171 31.65 2.66 10.13
N ASN A 172 31.27 3.60 11.01
CA ASN A 172 32.23 4.39 11.78
C ASN A 172 32.58 3.63 13.07
N HIS A 173 33.80 3.11 13.14
CA HIS A 173 34.32 2.41 14.32
C HIS A 173 34.85 3.36 15.41
N ASP A 174 35.12 4.62 15.06
CA ASP A 174 35.68 5.65 15.95
C ASP A 174 34.60 6.46 16.68
N TRP A 175 33.36 5.99 16.68
CA TRP A 175 32.25 6.66 17.35
C TRP A 175 32.55 6.81 18.85
N LYS A 176 32.39 8.03 19.37
CA LYS A 176 32.56 8.38 20.79
C LYS A 176 31.21 8.81 21.37
N PRO A 177 30.88 8.38 22.61
CA PRO A 177 29.61 8.70 23.28
C PRO A 177 29.52 10.16 23.74
#